data_AF-A0A0F9AZF6-F1
#
_entry.id   AF-A0A0F9AZF6-F1
#
_cell.length_a   1.000
_cell.length_b   1.000
_cell.length_c   1.000
_cell.angle_alpha   90.00
_cell.angle_beta   90.00
_cell.angle_gamma   90.00
#
_symmetry.space_group_name_H-M   'P 1'
#
loop_
_entity.id
_entity.type
_entity.pdbx_description
1 polymer ?
#
loop_
_entity_poly.entity_id
_entity_poly.type
_entity_poly.pdbx_seq_one_letter_code
_entity_poly.pdbx_strand_id
1 'polypeptide(L)'
;MSEQGAIAHLAYDGMIVTYFFLGGVSVGAYLFSVAASYWKQEFKPLAKKSAALSFIAIVIGMLILLYDLGQPSRAWRLFLTFNPHSLLSWGVWFVNAFMFFNFIYNALLFTGREANAKTIAYAGLPFALLTATYT
;
A
#
# COMPACT_ATOMS: atom_id res chain seq x y z
N MET A 1 -33.70 -19.62 -7.37
CA MET A 1 -32.89 -18.62 -6.66
C MET A 1 -31.65 -18.41 -7.51
N SER A 2 -31.57 -17.29 -8.25
CA SER A 2 -30.46 -17.04 -9.18
C SER A 2 -29.18 -16.75 -8.39
N GLU A 3 -28.05 -17.32 -8.80
CA GLU A 3 -26.72 -17.13 -8.19
C GLU A 3 -26.35 -15.65 -7.98
N GLN A 4 -26.94 -14.75 -8.78
CA GLN A 4 -26.80 -13.29 -8.66
C GLN A 4 -27.28 -12.71 -7.32
N GLY A 5 -28.27 -13.33 -6.66
CA GLY A 5 -28.76 -12.90 -5.34
C GLY A 5 -27.83 -13.26 -4.18
N ALA A 6 -26.95 -14.24 -4.35
CA ALA A 6 -26.00 -14.67 -3.32
C ALA A 6 -24.76 -13.78 -3.26
N ILE A 7 -24.31 -13.26 -4.42
CA ILE A 7 -23.16 -12.35 -4.51
C ILE A 7 -23.47 -11.01 -3.83
N ALA A 8 -24.72 -10.57 -3.86
CA ALA A 8 -25.19 -9.33 -3.22
C ALA A 8 -25.15 -9.36 -1.68
N HIS A 9 -24.93 -10.52 -1.04
CA HIS A 9 -24.93 -10.69 0.41
C HIS A 9 -23.53 -10.82 1.04
N LEU A 10 -22.45 -10.71 0.24
CA LEU A 10 -21.10 -10.68 0.78
C LEU A 10 -20.86 -9.33 1.48
N ALA A 11 -20.33 -9.38 2.71
CA ALA A 11 -20.01 -8.17 3.49
C ALA A 11 -18.97 -7.27 2.78
N TYR A 12 -18.20 -7.81 1.83
CA TYR A 12 -17.22 -7.10 1.02
C TYR A 12 -17.30 -7.56 -0.44
N ASP A 13 -17.28 -6.60 -1.35
CA ASP A 13 -17.22 -6.85 -2.78
C ASP A 13 -15.83 -7.37 -3.21
N GLY A 14 -15.76 -8.08 -4.34
CA GLY A 14 -14.52 -8.65 -4.86
C GLY A 14 -13.43 -7.59 -5.14
N MET A 15 -13.83 -6.35 -5.44
CA MET A 15 -12.89 -5.24 -5.62
C MET A 15 -12.17 -4.87 -4.32
N ILE A 16 -12.90 -4.82 -3.20
CA ILE A 16 -12.35 -4.52 -1.87
C ILE A 16 -11.35 -5.60 -1.45
N VAL A 17 -11.67 -6.87 -1.67
CA VAL A 17 -10.78 -8.00 -1.37
C VAL A 17 -9.49 -7.90 -2.19
N THR A 18 -9.60 -7.56 -3.47
CA THR A 18 -8.44 -7.39 -4.36
C THR A 18 -7.56 -6.22 -3.90
N TYR A 19 -8.16 -5.11 -3.50
CA TYR A 19 -7.45 -3.97 -2.92
C TYR A 19 -6.63 -4.37 -1.69
N PHE A 20 -7.25 -5.04 -0.72
CA PHE A 20 -6.56 -5.48 0.50
C PHE A 20 -5.44 -6.47 0.17
N PHE A 21 -5.69 -7.44 -0.71
CA PHE A 21 -4.65 -8.37 -1.15
C PHE A 21 -3.43 -7.64 -1.76
N LEU A 22 -3.65 -6.68 -2.66
CA LEU A 22 -2.59 -5.88 -3.27
C LEU A 22 -1.87 -4.98 -2.26
N GLY A 23 -2.59 -4.43 -1.28
CA GLY A 23 -1.99 -3.69 -0.17
C GLY A 23 -1.04 -4.56 0.65
N GLY A 24 -1.45 -5.79 0.98
CA GLY A 24 -0.61 -6.77 1.68
C GLY A 24 0.63 -7.17 0.87
N VAL A 25 0.46 -7.48 -0.42
CA VAL A 25 1.59 -7.76 -1.34
C VAL A 25 2.56 -6.59 -1.39
N SER A 26 2.03 -5.37 -1.46
CA SER A 26 2.86 -4.17 -1.47
C SER A 26 3.68 -4.05 -0.19
N VAL A 27 3.07 -4.13 0.98
CA VAL A 27 3.80 -4.00 2.24
C VAL A 27 4.82 -5.12 2.41
N GLY A 28 4.47 -6.37 2.08
CA GLY A 28 5.41 -7.49 2.12
C GLY A 28 6.62 -7.28 1.22
N ALA A 29 6.41 -6.83 -0.02
CA ALA A 29 7.48 -6.53 -0.96
C ALA A 29 8.35 -5.35 -0.50
N TYR A 30 7.76 -4.33 0.14
CA TYR A 30 8.49 -3.22 0.75
C TYR A 30 9.41 -3.71 1.86
N LEU A 31 8.86 -4.44 2.84
CA LEU A 31 9.62 -4.98 3.97
C LEU A 31 10.76 -5.88 3.49
N PHE A 32 10.49 -6.73 2.50
CA PHE A 32 11.53 -7.55 1.87
C PHE A 32 12.61 -6.69 1.20
N SER A 33 12.24 -5.62 0.49
CA SER A 33 13.20 -4.69 -0.10
C SER A 33 14.10 -4.03 0.95
N VAL A 34 13.54 -3.57 2.06
CA VAL A 34 14.29 -2.94 3.15
C VAL A 34 15.26 -3.95 3.78
N ALA A 35 14.78 -5.17 4.06
CA ALA A 35 15.60 -6.24 4.62
C ALA A 35 16.74 -6.64 3.65
N ALA A 36 16.43 -6.83 2.36
CA ALA A 36 17.39 -7.17 1.33
C ALA A 36 18.42 -6.05 1.07
N SER A 37 18.02 -4.78 1.24
CA SER A 37 18.91 -3.63 1.05
C SER A 37 19.90 -3.45 2.21
N TYR A 38 19.43 -3.66 3.46
CA TYR A 38 20.15 -3.17 4.64
C TYR A 38 20.48 -4.22 5.70
N TRP A 39 19.80 -5.38 5.71
CA TRP A 39 20.01 -6.42 6.72
C TRP A 39 20.64 -7.69 6.13
N LYS A 40 20.33 -8.02 4.88
CA LYS A 40 20.76 -9.26 4.21
C LYS A 40 21.37 -8.95 2.85
N GLN A 41 22.69 -8.74 2.83
CA GLN A 41 23.43 -8.38 1.61
C GLN A 41 23.31 -9.43 0.49
N GLU A 42 23.08 -10.70 0.84
CA GLU A 42 22.85 -11.79 -0.12
C GLU A 42 21.65 -11.52 -1.06
N PHE A 43 20.64 -10.79 -0.60
CA PHE A 43 19.44 -10.47 -1.37
C PHE A 43 19.48 -9.07 -2.02
N LYS A 44 20.60 -8.33 -1.90
CA LYS A 44 20.74 -6.97 -2.45
C LYS A 44 20.37 -6.87 -3.95
N PRO A 45 20.65 -7.87 -4.82
CA PRO A 45 20.21 -7.84 -6.22
C PRO A 45 18.68 -7.85 -6.41
N LEU A 46 17.93 -8.39 -5.45
CA LEU A 46 16.47 -8.47 -5.49
C LEU A 46 15.79 -7.22 -4.91
N ALA A 47 16.49 -6.44 -4.07
CA ALA A 47 15.92 -5.29 -3.39
C ALA A 47 15.25 -4.28 -4.34
N LYS A 48 15.91 -3.89 -5.43
CA LYS A 48 15.30 -2.95 -6.40
C LYS A 48 14.04 -3.51 -7.06
N LYS A 49 14.00 -4.83 -7.32
CA LYS A 49 12.84 -5.48 -7.95
C LYS A 49 11.66 -5.55 -6.99
N SER A 50 11.90 -5.89 -5.73
CA SER A 50 10.85 -5.93 -4.71
C SER A 50 10.36 -4.53 -4.33
N ALA A 51 11.23 -3.52 -4.30
CA ALA A 51 10.83 -2.12 -4.17
C ALA A 51 9.86 -1.71 -5.27
N ALA A 52 10.20 -2.00 -6.54
CA ALA A 52 9.35 -1.66 -7.68
C ALA A 52 8.01 -2.41 -7.62
N LEU A 53 8.03 -3.71 -7.31
CA LEU A 53 6.81 -4.50 -7.14
C LEU A 53 5.91 -3.91 -6.06
N SER A 54 6.49 -3.49 -4.95
CA SER A 54 5.76 -2.86 -3.85
C SER A 54 5.02 -1.61 -4.32
N PHE A 55 5.74 -0.69 -4.96
CA PHE A 55 5.14 0.55 -5.45
C PHE A 55 4.06 0.31 -6.53
N ILE A 56 4.30 -0.62 -7.46
CA ILE A 56 3.31 -0.97 -8.49
C ILE A 56 2.05 -1.55 -7.86
N ALA A 57 2.20 -2.49 -6.90
CA ALA A 57 1.08 -3.14 -6.25
C ALA A 57 0.18 -2.15 -5.49
N ILE A 58 0.77 -1.22 -4.72
CA ILE A 58 -0.04 -0.23 -3.99
C ILE A 58 -0.75 0.74 -4.92
N VAL A 59 -0.12 1.15 -6.02
CA VAL A 59 -0.74 2.04 -7.02
C VAL A 59 -1.92 1.34 -7.69
N ILE A 60 -1.76 0.08 -8.11
CA ILE A 60 -2.85 -0.70 -8.71
C ILE A 60 -3.99 -0.90 -7.70
N GLY A 61 -3.65 -1.25 -6.45
CA GLY A 61 -4.65 -1.40 -5.38
C GLY A 61 -5.45 -0.10 -5.18
N MET A 62 -4.75 1.03 -5.08
CA MET A 62 -5.41 2.34 -4.93
C MET A 62 -6.32 2.67 -6.12
N LEU A 63 -5.91 2.38 -7.36
CA LEU A 63 -6.75 2.60 -8.54
C LEU A 63 -8.01 1.75 -8.54
N ILE A 64 -7.93 0.48 -8.10
CA ILE A 64 -9.08 -0.40 -7.95
C ILE A 64 -10.04 0.17 -6.89
N LEU A 65 -9.52 0.62 -5.75
CA LEU A 65 -10.33 1.22 -4.69
C LEU A 65 -11.04 2.50 -5.16
N LEU A 66 -10.34 3.35 -5.91
CA LEU A 66 -10.91 4.58 -6.49
C LEU A 66 -12.00 4.28 -7.52
N TYR A 67 -11.86 3.20 -8.28
CA TYR A 67 -12.87 2.72 -9.22
C TYR A 67 -14.11 2.17 -8.51
N ASP A 68 -13.91 1.35 -7.49
CA ASP A 68 -14.97 0.76 -6.66
C ASP A 68 -15.81 1.82 -5.93
N LEU A 69 -15.20 2.95 -5.58
CA LEU A 69 -15.89 4.09 -4.95
C LEU A 69 -17.06 4.66 -5.78
N GLY A 70 -17.17 4.31 -7.07
CA GLY A 70 -18.26 4.70 -7.99
C GLY A 70 -18.32 6.19 -8.35
N GLN A 71 -17.74 7.05 -7.52
CA GLN A 71 -17.64 8.50 -7.70
C GLN A 71 -16.22 8.99 -7.33
N PRO A 72 -15.20 8.66 -8.15
CA PRO A 72 -13.79 8.97 -7.86
C PRO A 72 -13.54 10.47 -7.67
N SER A 73 -14.34 11.33 -8.31
CA SER A 73 -14.29 12.79 -8.15
C SER A 73 -14.66 13.26 -6.74
N ARG A 74 -15.18 12.40 -5.86
CA ARG A 74 -15.47 12.70 -4.45
C ARG A 74 -14.48 12.03 -3.48
N ALA A 75 -13.49 11.27 -3.97
CA ALA A 75 -12.50 10.60 -3.12
C ALA A 75 -11.76 11.57 -2.18
N TRP A 76 -11.59 12.84 -2.59
CA TRP A 76 -11.02 13.89 -1.73
C TRP A 76 -11.81 14.12 -0.43
N ARG A 77 -13.12 13.82 -0.41
CA ARG A 77 -13.94 13.91 0.80
C ARG A 77 -13.55 12.90 1.85
N LEU A 78 -12.94 11.77 1.49
CA LEU A 78 -12.43 10.79 2.46
C LEU A 78 -11.32 11.39 3.34
N PHE A 79 -10.53 12.32 2.78
CA PHE A 79 -9.50 13.03 3.55
C PHE A 79 -10.09 14.12 4.45
N LEU A 80 -11.21 14.73 4.07
CA LEU A 80 -11.86 15.80 4.84
C LEU A 80 -12.85 15.27 5.88
N THR A 81 -13.45 14.10 5.65
CA THR A 81 -14.47 13.49 6.52
C THR A 81 -13.80 12.46 7.43
N PHE A 82 -12.80 12.90 8.18
CA PHE A 82 -12.05 12.02 9.07
C PHE A 82 -12.87 11.67 10.31
N ASN A 83 -13.24 10.39 10.46
CA ASN A 83 -13.86 9.88 11.68
C ASN A 83 -12.83 9.09 12.51
N PRO A 84 -12.32 9.64 13.63
CA PRO A 84 -11.28 8.99 14.43
C PRO A 84 -11.73 7.69 15.10
N HIS A 85 -13.04 7.45 15.25
CA HIS A 85 -13.57 6.19 15.77
C HIS A 85 -13.61 5.06 14.73
N SER A 86 -13.41 5.37 13.45
CA SER A 86 -13.45 4.39 12.36
C SER A 86 -12.05 3.99 11.92
N LEU A 87 -11.72 2.70 12.05
CA LEU A 87 -10.49 2.11 11.50
C LEU A 87 -10.32 2.37 9.99
N LEU A 88 -11.44 2.39 9.25
CA LEU A 88 -11.46 2.66 7.82
C LEU A 88 -10.97 4.08 7.49
N SER A 89 -11.32 5.07 8.32
CA SER A 89 -10.85 6.45 8.15
C SER A 89 -9.35 6.58 8.41
N TRP A 90 -8.80 5.80 9.35
CA TRP A 90 -7.36 5.73 9.59
C TRP A 90 -6.59 5.08 8.43
N GLY A 91 -7.17 4.04 7.83
CA GLY A 91 -6.58 3.34 6.68
C GLY A 91 -6.22 4.27 5.52
N VAL A 92 -7.08 5.26 5.22
CA VAL A 92 -6.80 6.28 4.21
C VAL A 92 -5.48 7.00 4.49
N TRP A 93 -5.24 7.42 5.72
CA TRP A 93 -4.01 8.14 6.07
C TRP A 93 -2.78 7.23 6.08
N PHE A 94 -2.90 6.02 6.61
CA PHE A 94 -1.78 5.08 6.68
C PHE A 94 -1.30 4.66 5.29
N VAL A 95 -2.24 4.31 4.41
CA VAL A 95 -1.95 3.89 3.03
C VAL A 95 -1.32 5.03 2.23
N ASN A 96 -1.86 6.25 2.35
CA ASN A 96 -1.31 7.41 1.62
C ASN A 96 0.09 7.78 2.14
N ALA A 97 0.30 7.78 3.45
CA ALA A 97 1.63 8.03 4.02
C ALA A 97 2.64 6.96 3.58
N PHE A 98 2.26 5.68 3.67
CA PHE A 98 3.08 4.57 3.20
C PHE A 98 3.40 4.69 1.70
N MET A 99 2.40 4.97 0.86
CA MET A 99 2.59 5.17 -0.59
C MET A 99 3.58 6.30 -0.88
N PHE A 100 3.50 7.41 -0.14
CA PHE A 100 4.43 8.53 -0.27
C PHE A 100 5.87 8.15 0.09
N PHE A 101 6.10 7.50 1.24
CA PHE A 101 7.44 7.04 1.63
C PHE A 101 7.97 5.98 0.67
N ASN A 102 7.13 5.06 0.21
CA ASN A 102 7.48 4.01 -0.73
C ASN A 102 7.92 4.58 -2.09
N PHE A 103 7.21 5.58 -2.60
CA PHE A 103 7.58 6.30 -3.81
C PHE A 103 8.96 6.94 -3.71
N ILE A 104 9.21 7.71 -2.63
CA ILE A 104 10.49 8.39 -2.43
C ILE A 104 11.61 7.35 -2.22
N TYR A 105 11.36 6.31 -1.46
CA TYR A 105 12.32 5.21 -1.26
C TYR A 105 12.72 4.58 -2.60
N ASN A 106 11.74 4.23 -3.43
CA ASN A 106 11.99 3.72 -4.78
C ASN A 106 12.85 4.69 -5.59
N ALA A 107 12.43 5.95 -5.70
CA ALA A 107 13.15 6.96 -6.48
C ALA A 107 14.61 7.12 -6.03
N LEU A 108 14.87 7.14 -4.71
CA LEU A 108 16.22 7.25 -4.16
C LEU A 108 17.04 5.97 -4.36
N LEU A 109 16.42 4.80 -4.24
CA LEU A 109 17.06 3.51 -4.46
C LEU A 109 17.47 3.32 -5.92
N PHE A 110 16.63 3.76 -6.87
CA PHE A 110 16.94 3.71 -8.30
C PHE A 110 17.99 4.73 -8.73
N THR A 111 18.04 5.91 -8.09
CA THR A 111 19.08 6.93 -8.34
C THR A 111 20.41 6.64 -7.63
N GLY A 112 20.51 5.56 -6.86
CA GLY A 112 21.74 5.16 -6.17
C GLY A 112 22.07 5.99 -4.92
N ARG A 113 21.13 6.80 -4.43
CA ARG A 113 21.29 7.63 -3.22
C ARG A 113 21.05 6.80 -1.95
N GLU A 114 21.88 5.78 -1.72
CA GLU A 114 21.65 4.75 -0.69
C GLU A 114 21.47 5.32 0.72
N ALA A 115 22.24 6.35 1.12
CA ALA A 115 22.11 6.96 2.45
C ALA A 115 20.72 7.57 2.68
N ASN A 116 20.22 8.35 1.71
CA ASN A 116 18.89 8.96 1.79
C ASN A 116 17.79 7.90 1.66
N ALA A 117 17.99 6.92 0.76
CA ALA A 117 17.05 5.81 0.59
C ALA A 117 16.86 5.04 1.90
N LYS A 118 17.93 4.83 2.68
CA LYS A 118 17.87 4.15 3.97
C LYS A 118 17.05 4.93 5.00
N THR A 119 17.28 6.24 5.11
CA THR A 119 16.53 7.10 6.02
C THR A 119 15.04 7.08 5.69
N ILE A 120 14.69 7.25 4.40
CA ILE A 120 13.30 7.21 3.95
C ILE A 120 12.68 5.82 4.15
N ALA A 121 13.43 4.75 3.88
CA ALA A 121 12.96 3.39 4.08
C ALA A 121 12.56 3.13 5.54
N TYR A 122 13.41 3.54 6.49
CA TYR A 122 13.12 3.39 7.91
C TYR A 122 12.00 4.32 8.40
N ALA A 123 11.93 5.54 7.88
CA ALA A 123 10.80 6.44 8.16
C ALA A 123 9.47 5.87 7.65
N GLY A 124 9.49 5.11 6.54
CA GLY A 124 8.31 4.43 5.99
C GLY A 124 7.90 3.14 6.71
N LEU A 125 8.79 2.51 7.50
CA LEU A 125 8.50 1.24 8.18
C LEU A 125 7.28 1.29 9.12
N PRO A 126 7.11 2.30 10.00
CA PRO A 126 5.93 2.40 10.83
C PRO A 126 4.64 2.45 10.02
N PHE A 127 4.61 3.23 8.93
CA PHE A 127 3.45 3.35 8.06
C PHE A 127 3.18 2.07 7.26
N ALA A 128 4.24 1.34 6.87
CA ALA A 128 4.11 0.02 6.26
C ALA A 128 3.42 -0.96 7.24
N LEU A 129 3.86 -1.00 8.50
CA LEU A 129 3.26 -1.86 9.54
C LEU A 129 1.82 -1.46 9.88
N LEU A 130 1.53 -0.17 9.98
CA LEU A 130 0.17 0.34 10.17
C LEU A 130 -0.74 -0.02 8.99
N THR A 131 -0.23 0.09 7.77
CA THR A 131 -0.95 -0.32 6.56
C THR A 131 -1.22 -1.82 6.56
N ALA A 132 -0.24 -2.65 6.92
CA ALA A 132 -0.41 -4.09 7.05
C ALA A 132 -1.37 -4.50 8.18
N THR A 133 -1.47 -3.71 9.25
CA THR A 133 -2.42 -4.01 10.34
C THR A 133 -3.85 -3.70 9.94
N TYR A 134 -4.02 -2.72 9.06
CA TYR A 134 -5.32 -2.31 8.51
C TYR A 134 -5.80 -3.19 7.34
N THR A 135 -4.86 -3.85 6.65
CA THR A 135 -5.07 -4.56 5.38
C THR A 135 -5.19 -6.06 5.56
#